data_AF-A0A2N9M2P1-F1
#
_entry.id   AF-A0A2N9M2P1-F1
#
_cell.length_a   1.000
_cell.length_b   1.000
_cell.length_c   1.000
_cell.angle_alpha   90.00
_cell.angle_beta   90.00
_cell.angle_gamma   90.00
#
_symmetry.space_group_name_H-M   'P 1'
#
loop_
_entity.id
_entity.type
_entity.pdbx_description
1 polymer ?
#
loop_
_entity_poly.entity_id
_entity_poly.type
_entity_poly.pdbx_seq_one_letter_code
_entity_poly.pdbx_strand_id
1 'polypeptide(L)'
;MLAKDIYGIGFKTADQIAQNVGIPKDSLSRASAGIDHVLLEATTEGHCALPVVQLTASVVKLLEVGEGTVEQALSQMITSGSLLLEAIRGESLIFLPHLRKAEEGIAAKIRALIEAQPAYPPIDFEKAVQWCEAKTGKTLASSQRDALQTALTCRVVIITGGPGVGKTTLVNSILTILRAKGVKCLLCAPTGRAAKRLSEVTGMEAKTIHRLLEVQPGTGRFARNESNPLDCELVVMDEASMVDVVLMHSVLKAVPFRASLILVGDVDQLPSVGPGSVLKDLIDCGRVHRDGSPDSSRPDAGVRSRDGIRFLLRPTRRTGTDRRHAGGLGPEPHSTPVPVGSDPGCANTLPDDFGTRENLPGFARQK
;
A
#
# COMPACT_ATOMS: atom_id res chain seq x y z
N MET A 1 -6.86 39.65 1.40
CA MET A 1 -6.55 38.79 0.22
C MET A 1 -5.26 39.28 -0.46
N LEU A 2 -4.09 39.22 0.19
CA LEU A 2 -2.84 39.74 -0.41
C LEU A 2 -1.63 38.77 -0.35
N ALA A 3 -1.71 37.66 0.38
CA ALA A 3 -0.59 36.71 0.52
C ALA A 3 -0.76 35.38 -0.22
N LYS A 4 -1.94 35.12 -0.83
CA LYS A 4 -2.23 33.80 -1.44
C LYS A 4 -1.78 33.65 -2.90
N ASP A 5 -1.53 34.75 -3.61
CA ASP A 5 -1.44 34.74 -5.09
C ASP A 5 -0.05 35.09 -5.67
N ILE A 6 1.00 35.29 -4.85
CA ILE A 6 2.34 35.58 -5.39
C ILE A 6 3.27 34.38 -5.17
N TYR A 7 3.35 33.55 -6.20
CA TYR A 7 4.30 32.44 -6.31
C TYR A 7 5.74 33.00 -6.21
N GLY A 8 6.42 32.74 -5.08
CA GLY A 8 7.83 33.12 -4.88
C GLY A 8 8.11 34.15 -3.79
N ILE A 9 7.09 34.71 -3.11
CA ILE A 9 7.30 35.55 -1.91
C ILE A 9 7.11 34.68 -0.67
N GLY A 10 8.20 34.46 0.08
CA GLY A 10 8.14 33.74 1.35
C GLY A 10 7.26 34.45 2.38
N PHE A 11 6.62 33.69 3.29
CA PHE A 11 5.70 34.24 4.30
C PHE A 11 6.28 35.42 5.06
N LYS A 12 7.56 35.35 5.48
CA LYS A 12 8.24 36.46 6.18
C LYS A 12 8.28 37.76 5.36
N THR A 13 8.49 37.64 4.05
CA THR A 13 8.50 38.79 3.13
C THR A 13 7.08 39.33 2.92
N ALA A 14 6.09 38.45 2.77
CA ALA A 14 4.68 38.84 2.67
C ALA A 14 4.18 39.52 3.97
N ASP A 15 4.59 39.02 5.13
CA ASP A 15 4.26 39.60 6.43
C ASP A 15 4.92 40.97 6.62
N GLN A 16 6.19 41.12 6.23
CA GLN A 16 6.87 42.41 6.27
C GLN A 16 6.20 43.45 5.35
N ILE A 17 5.78 43.03 4.15
CA ILE A 17 5.02 43.89 3.23
C ILE A 17 3.66 44.25 3.84
N ALA A 18 2.95 43.29 4.44
CA ALA A 18 1.67 43.53 5.11
C ALA A 18 1.79 44.58 6.23
N GLN A 19 2.86 44.50 7.04
CA GLN A 19 3.16 45.50 8.07
C GLN A 19 3.46 46.87 7.45
N ASN A 20 4.27 46.92 6.39
CA ASN A 20 4.63 48.16 5.71
C ASN A 20 3.45 48.84 5.00
N VAL A 21 2.45 48.06 4.58
CA VAL A 21 1.19 48.55 3.96
C VAL A 21 0.14 48.93 5.03
N GLY A 22 0.48 48.82 6.32
CA GLY A 22 -0.36 49.30 7.43
C GLY A 22 -1.42 48.32 7.90
N ILE A 23 -1.27 47.01 7.61
CA ILE A 23 -2.17 45.99 8.17
C ILE A 23 -1.89 45.85 9.68
N PRO A 24 -2.92 45.98 10.56
CA PRO A 24 -2.74 45.85 12.00
C PRO A 24 -2.13 44.50 12.41
N LYS A 25 -1.28 44.52 13.44
CA LYS A 25 -0.60 43.32 13.92
C LYS A 25 -1.58 42.22 14.37
N ASP A 26 -2.73 42.62 14.90
CA ASP A 26 -3.85 41.81 15.42
C ASP A 26 -4.91 41.47 14.36
N SER A 27 -4.64 41.72 13.08
CA SER A 27 -5.59 41.36 12.02
C SER A 27 -5.81 39.84 11.95
N LEU A 28 -7.07 39.41 11.97
CA LEU A 28 -7.47 38.01 11.77
C LEU A 28 -6.95 37.43 10.44
N SER A 29 -6.82 38.28 9.42
CA SER A 29 -6.29 37.87 8.11
C SER A 29 -4.79 37.51 8.17
N ARG A 30 -4.03 38.19 9.03
CA ARG A 30 -2.62 37.92 9.29
C ARG A 30 -2.45 36.67 10.14
N ALA A 31 -3.27 36.53 11.20
CA ALA A 31 -3.31 35.33 12.04
C ALA A 31 -3.63 34.06 11.21
N SER A 32 -4.62 34.15 10.31
CA SER A 32 -4.98 33.04 9.42
C SER A 32 -3.83 32.66 8.48
N ALA A 33 -3.13 33.66 7.92
CA ALA A 33 -1.96 33.42 7.07
C ALA A 33 -0.79 32.80 7.87
N GLY A 34 -0.60 33.19 9.13
CA GLY A 34 0.39 32.58 10.02
C GLY A 34 0.06 31.13 10.36
N ILE A 35 -1.21 30.81 10.61
CA ILE A 35 -1.67 29.43 10.82
C ILE A 35 -1.39 28.57 9.58
N ASP A 36 -1.78 29.05 8.38
CA ASP A 36 -1.50 28.37 7.11
C ASP A 36 0.01 28.14 6.92
N HIS A 37 0.85 29.13 7.26
CA HIS A 37 2.30 29.01 7.14
C HIS A 37 2.89 27.96 8.08
N VAL A 38 2.53 27.97 9.37
CA VAL A 38 3.03 27.01 10.36
C VAL A 38 2.60 25.59 10.00
N LEU A 39 1.36 25.41 9.52
CA LEU A 39 0.89 24.10 9.04
C LEU A 39 1.66 23.63 7.80
N LEU A 40 1.95 24.53 6.85
CA LEU A 40 2.73 24.19 5.65
C LEU A 40 4.19 23.85 5.99
N GLU A 41 4.79 24.57 6.94
CA GLU A 41 6.13 24.26 7.46
C GLU A 41 6.16 22.88 8.11
N ALA A 42 5.20 22.59 9.00
CA ALA A 42 5.06 21.26 9.61
C ALA A 42 4.81 20.16 8.58
N THR A 43 4.09 20.45 7.49
CA THR A 43 3.90 19.53 6.36
C THR A 43 5.23 19.18 5.68
N THR A 44 6.13 20.16 5.57
CA THR A 44 7.48 19.98 5.02
C THR A 44 8.39 19.18 5.97
N GLU A 45 8.13 19.24 7.27
CA GLU A 45 8.77 18.40 8.30
C GLU A 45 8.17 16.97 8.36
N GLY A 46 7.15 16.68 7.56
CA GLY A 46 6.53 15.36 7.47
C GLY A 46 5.25 15.19 8.29
N HIS A 47 4.74 16.23 8.93
CA HIS A 47 3.51 16.16 9.73
C HIS A 47 2.25 16.32 8.87
N CYS A 48 1.20 15.52 9.14
CA CYS A 48 -0.11 15.69 8.50
C CYS A 48 -1.03 16.64 9.27
N ALA A 49 -0.75 16.84 10.56
CA ALA A 49 -1.53 17.64 11.48
C ALA A 49 -0.65 18.15 12.62
N LEU A 50 -1.13 19.17 13.33
CA LEU A 50 -0.51 19.65 14.55
C LEU A 50 -1.53 19.70 15.71
N PRO A 51 -1.11 19.42 16.95
CA PRO A 51 -1.91 19.71 18.13
C PRO A 51 -2.28 21.18 18.21
N VAL A 52 -3.52 21.48 18.59
CA VAL A 52 -4.01 22.87 18.74
C VAL A 52 -3.07 23.71 19.60
N VAL A 53 -2.62 23.16 20.74
CA VAL A 53 -1.73 23.85 21.68
C VAL A 53 -0.39 24.20 21.03
N GLN A 54 0.20 23.26 20.29
CA GLN A 54 1.48 23.48 19.61
C GLN A 54 1.34 24.48 18.46
N LEU A 55 0.27 24.37 17.67
CA LEU A 55 -0.01 25.30 16.57
C LEU A 55 -0.18 26.73 17.08
N THR A 56 -1.00 26.93 18.10
CA THR A 56 -1.24 28.25 18.69
C THR A 56 0.05 28.86 19.23
N ALA A 57 0.85 28.09 19.99
CA ALA A 57 2.12 28.56 20.52
C ALA A 57 3.11 28.98 19.43
N SER A 58 3.22 28.19 18.35
CA SER A 58 4.08 28.50 17.21
C SER A 58 3.64 29.78 16.47
N VAL A 59 2.33 29.95 16.26
CA VAL A 59 1.79 31.14 15.57
C VAL A 59 1.95 32.40 16.41
N VAL A 60 1.69 32.33 17.73
CA VAL A 60 1.91 33.43 18.68
C VAL A 60 3.36 33.89 18.65
N LYS A 61 4.30 32.95 18.70
CA LYS A 61 5.74 33.25 18.63
C LYS A 61 6.15 33.85 17.29
N LEU A 62 5.57 33.38 16.18
CA LEU A 62 5.90 33.83 14.84
C LEU A 62 5.39 35.25 14.54
N LEU A 63 4.16 35.56 14.96
CA LEU A 63 3.48 36.81 14.62
C LEU A 63 3.57 37.89 15.72
N GLU A 64 4.01 37.51 16.92
CA GLU A 64 4.02 38.34 18.14
C GLU A 64 2.64 38.92 18.46
N VAL A 65 1.60 38.06 18.41
CA VAL A 65 0.19 38.42 18.63
C VAL A 65 -0.38 37.71 19.86
N GLY A 66 -1.47 38.23 20.42
CA GLY A 66 -2.15 37.59 21.55
C GLY A 66 -2.83 36.28 21.15
N GLU A 67 -2.86 35.32 22.08
CA GLU A 67 -3.50 34.00 21.90
C GLU A 67 -4.97 34.12 21.47
N GLY A 68 -5.73 35.06 22.04
CA GLY A 68 -7.14 35.25 21.71
C GLY A 68 -7.40 35.59 20.23
N THR A 69 -6.49 36.31 19.56
CA THR A 69 -6.61 36.59 18.12
C THR A 69 -6.39 35.33 17.29
N VAL A 70 -5.46 34.46 17.71
CA VAL A 70 -5.16 33.19 17.03
C VAL A 70 -6.32 32.21 17.21
N GLU A 71 -6.90 32.12 18.41
CA GLU A 71 -8.08 31.28 18.66
C GLU A 71 -9.31 31.72 17.86
N GLN A 72 -9.54 33.03 17.75
CA GLN A 72 -10.60 33.58 16.90
C GLN A 72 -10.38 33.24 15.42
N ALA A 73 -9.15 33.42 14.92
CA ALA A 73 -8.80 33.07 13.54
C ALA A 73 -8.97 31.56 13.29
N LEU A 74 -8.50 30.71 14.21
CA LEU A 74 -8.63 29.26 14.13
C LEU A 74 -10.11 28.84 14.07
N SER A 75 -10.94 29.39 14.95
CA SER A 75 -12.38 29.15 14.99
C SER A 75 -13.05 29.54 13.67
N GLN A 76 -12.66 30.67 13.09
CA GLN A 76 -13.17 31.13 11.78
C GLN A 76 -12.71 30.20 10.63
N MET A 77 -11.46 29.76 10.66
CA MET A 77 -10.91 28.86 9.63
C MET A 77 -11.54 27.46 9.68
N ILE A 78 -11.84 26.96 10.88
CA ILE A 78 -12.58 25.70 11.07
C ILE A 78 -14.02 25.86 10.58
N THR A 79 -14.71 26.93 10.98
CA THR A 79 -16.11 27.19 10.58
C THR A 79 -16.25 27.36 9.07
N SER A 80 -15.25 27.97 8.42
CA SER A 80 -15.22 28.14 6.96
C SER A 80 -14.79 26.87 6.20
N GLY A 81 -14.36 25.81 6.89
CA GLY A 81 -13.88 24.56 6.29
C GLY A 81 -12.48 24.65 5.68
N SER A 82 -11.74 25.74 5.95
CA SER A 82 -10.34 25.88 5.52
C SER A 82 -9.40 25.00 6.35
N LEU A 83 -9.78 24.72 7.60
CA LEU A 83 -9.11 23.80 8.51
C LEU A 83 -10.10 22.81 9.07
N LEU A 84 -9.59 21.67 9.52
CA LEU A 84 -10.38 20.62 10.11
C LEU A 84 -9.84 20.28 11.50
N LEU A 85 -10.72 20.27 12.51
CA LEU A 85 -10.40 19.91 13.88
C LEU A 85 -10.91 18.48 14.14
N GLU A 86 -10.01 17.59 14.52
CA GLU A 86 -10.34 16.21 14.87
C GLU A 86 -9.67 15.80 16.19
N ALA A 87 -10.40 15.04 17.02
CA ALA A 87 -9.86 14.46 18.24
C ALA A 87 -9.38 13.04 17.98
N ILE A 88 -8.06 12.82 18.00
CA ILE A 88 -7.45 11.51 17.77
C ILE A 88 -6.70 11.11 19.05
N ARG A 89 -7.02 9.93 19.60
CA ARG A 89 -6.41 9.41 20.84
C ARG A 89 -6.49 10.37 22.04
N GLY A 90 -7.55 11.18 22.09
CA GLY A 90 -7.76 12.17 23.16
C GLY A 90 -7.05 13.51 22.95
N GLU A 91 -6.30 13.68 21.86
CA GLU A 91 -5.66 14.94 21.50
C GLU A 91 -6.42 15.65 20.37
N SER A 92 -6.57 16.96 20.50
CA SER A 92 -7.19 17.83 19.48
C SER A 92 -6.16 18.25 18.45
N LEU A 93 -6.32 17.77 17.22
CA LEU A 93 -5.40 17.99 16.10
C LEU A 93 -6.07 18.84 15.01
N ILE A 94 -5.30 19.76 14.44
CA ILE A 94 -5.69 20.58 13.30
C ILE A 94 -5.07 20.01 12.03
N PHE A 95 -5.92 19.70 11.07
CA PHE A 95 -5.57 19.15 9.78
C PHE A 95 -5.82 20.16 8.67
N LEU A 96 -4.99 20.08 7.63
CA LEU A 96 -5.34 20.60 6.32
C LEU A 96 -6.36 19.65 5.67
N PRO A 97 -7.54 20.12 5.23
CA PRO A 97 -8.62 19.25 4.75
C PRO A 97 -8.20 18.31 3.61
N HIS A 98 -7.31 18.75 2.73
CA HIS A 98 -6.82 17.94 1.62
C HIS A 98 -5.93 16.78 2.07
N LEU A 99 -5.13 16.95 3.13
CA LEU A 99 -4.32 15.89 3.72
C LEU A 99 -5.20 14.88 4.45
N ARG A 100 -6.17 15.36 5.24
CA ARG A 100 -7.10 14.48 5.95
C ARG A 100 -7.91 13.61 4.98
N LYS A 101 -8.44 14.23 3.92
CA LYS A 101 -9.14 13.50 2.85
C LYS A 101 -8.24 12.47 2.15
N ALA A 102 -6.94 12.75 2.04
CA ALA A 102 -6.00 11.81 1.47
C ALA A 102 -5.75 10.61 2.38
N GLU A 103 -5.60 10.80 3.70
CA GLU A 103 -5.51 9.71 4.67
C GLU A 103 -6.76 8.82 4.64
N GLU A 104 -7.94 9.42 4.69
CA GLU A 104 -9.22 8.69 4.63
C GLU A 104 -9.37 7.93 3.32
N GLY A 105 -9.00 8.55 2.20
CA GLY A 105 -9.01 7.94 0.88
C GLY A 105 -8.07 6.74 0.77
N ILE A 106 -6.85 6.84 1.33
CA ILE A 106 -5.90 5.73 1.42
C ILE A 106 -6.52 4.59 2.23
N ALA A 107 -7.01 4.89 3.45
CA ALA A 107 -7.57 3.89 4.35
C ALA A 107 -8.77 3.16 3.73
N ALA A 108 -9.69 3.91 3.10
CA ALA A 108 -10.86 3.36 2.44
C ALA A 108 -10.47 2.45 1.26
N LYS A 109 -9.55 2.90 0.39
CA LYS A 109 -9.12 2.11 -0.76
C LYS A 109 -8.38 0.84 -0.36
N ILE A 110 -7.46 0.94 0.61
CA ILE A 110 -6.73 -0.23 1.11
C ILE A 110 -7.70 -1.25 1.73
N ARG A 111 -8.67 -0.80 2.54
CA ARG A 111 -9.71 -1.69 3.11
C ARG A 111 -10.49 -2.42 2.00
N ALA A 112 -10.95 -1.69 1.00
CA ALA A 112 -11.68 -2.27 -0.12
C ALA A 112 -10.85 -3.31 -0.91
N LEU A 113 -9.54 -3.08 -1.05
CA LEU A 113 -8.64 -4.05 -1.69
C LEU A 113 -8.44 -5.30 -0.82
N ILE A 114 -8.27 -5.16 0.49
CA ILE A 114 -8.07 -6.28 1.43
C ILE A 114 -9.28 -7.21 1.48
N GLU A 115 -10.49 -6.65 1.48
CA GLU A 115 -11.74 -7.41 1.59
C GLU A 115 -12.04 -8.25 0.33
N ALA A 116 -11.40 -7.93 -0.79
CA ALA A 116 -11.64 -8.57 -2.06
C ALA A 116 -10.54 -9.58 -2.44
N GLN A 117 -10.92 -10.64 -3.16
CA GLN A 117 -9.96 -11.66 -3.61
C GLN A 117 -9.22 -11.22 -4.89
N PRO A 118 -7.94 -11.58 -5.06
CA PRO A 118 -7.22 -11.33 -6.30
C PRO A 118 -7.93 -11.97 -7.49
N ALA A 119 -7.98 -11.25 -8.60
CA ALA A 119 -8.54 -11.74 -9.85
C ALA A 119 -7.45 -12.40 -10.72
N TYR A 120 -6.52 -13.13 -10.10
CA TYR A 120 -5.49 -13.85 -10.84
C TYR A 120 -6.04 -15.16 -11.43
N PRO A 121 -5.52 -15.63 -12.57
CA PRO A 121 -5.79 -16.97 -13.06
C PRO A 121 -5.41 -18.03 -12.02
N PRO A 122 -6.00 -19.25 -12.07
CA PRO A 122 -5.63 -20.32 -11.15
C PRO A 122 -4.14 -20.68 -11.30
N ILE A 123 -3.45 -20.63 -10.16
CA ILE A 123 -2.02 -20.92 -10.03
C ILE A 123 -1.85 -22.07 -9.03
N ASP A 124 -1.32 -23.18 -9.52
CA ASP A 124 -0.82 -24.27 -8.68
C ASP A 124 0.51 -23.81 -8.07
N PHE A 125 0.52 -23.59 -6.75
CA PHE A 125 1.62 -22.94 -6.05
C PHE A 125 2.92 -23.74 -6.19
N GLU A 126 2.91 -25.05 -5.93
CA GLU A 126 4.11 -25.87 -5.95
C GLU A 126 4.71 -25.95 -7.36
N LYS A 127 3.87 -26.11 -8.39
CA LYS A 127 4.33 -26.09 -9.78
C LYS A 127 4.89 -24.73 -10.18
N ALA A 128 4.26 -23.63 -9.73
CA ALA A 128 4.71 -22.29 -10.04
C ALA A 128 6.08 -21.99 -9.39
N VAL A 129 6.28 -22.45 -8.16
CA VAL A 129 7.56 -22.31 -7.45
C VAL A 129 8.65 -23.11 -8.17
N GLN A 130 8.43 -24.41 -8.42
CA GLN A 130 9.41 -25.26 -9.12
C GLN A 130 9.79 -24.69 -10.50
N TRP A 131 8.80 -24.26 -11.27
CA TRP A 131 9.02 -23.61 -12.57
C TRP A 131 9.81 -22.30 -12.43
N CYS A 132 9.51 -21.48 -11.44
CA CYS A 132 10.21 -20.22 -11.18
C CYS A 132 11.66 -20.46 -10.75
N GLU A 133 11.92 -21.43 -9.87
CA GLU A 133 13.27 -21.80 -9.43
C GLU A 133 14.10 -22.33 -10.60
N ALA A 134 13.53 -23.20 -11.44
CA ALA A 134 14.19 -23.70 -12.65
C ALA A 134 14.50 -22.58 -13.65
N LYS A 135 13.58 -21.64 -13.85
CA LYS A 135 13.74 -20.53 -14.80
C LYS A 135 14.72 -19.45 -14.32
N THR A 136 14.74 -19.17 -13.03
CA THR A 136 15.61 -18.14 -12.44
C THR A 136 16.96 -18.67 -11.98
N GLY A 137 17.11 -20.00 -11.86
CA GLY A 137 18.29 -20.65 -11.29
C GLY A 137 18.50 -20.35 -9.81
N LYS A 138 17.48 -19.87 -9.10
CA LYS A 138 17.54 -19.45 -7.70
C LYS A 138 16.52 -20.21 -6.87
N THR A 139 16.97 -20.82 -5.79
CA THR A 139 16.10 -21.45 -4.80
C THR A 139 15.54 -20.39 -3.85
N LEU A 140 14.23 -20.39 -3.64
CA LEU A 140 13.56 -19.47 -2.72
C LEU A 140 13.67 -20.01 -1.29
N ALA A 141 14.12 -19.16 -0.36
CA ALA A 141 14.05 -19.47 1.06
C ALA A 141 12.59 -19.69 1.51
N SER A 142 12.38 -20.41 2.62
CA SER A 142 11.03 -20.66 3.16
C SER A 142 10.25 -19.35 3.39
N SER A 143 10.92 -18.34 3.93
CA SER A 143 10.41 -16.98 4.09
C SER A 143 9.91 -16.34 2.79
N GLN A 144 10.65 -16.53 1.70
CA GLN A 144 10.30 -16.04 0.36
C GLN A 144 9.18 -16.87 -0.29
N ARG A 145 9.08 -18.18 0.02
CA ARG A 145 7.96 -19.02 -0.40
C ARG A 145 6.66 -18.56 0.26
N ASP A 146 6.66 -18.29 1.56
CA ASP A 146 5.50 -17.77 2.29
C ASP A 146 5.06 -16.39 1.73
N ALA A 147 6.05 -15.57 1.40
CA ALA A 147 5.87 -14.27 0.77
C ALA A 147 5.16 -14.39 -0.59
N LEU A 148 5.68 -15.28 -1.42
CA LEU A 148 5.16 -15.55 -2.76
C LEU A 148 3.74 -16.09 -2.65
N GLN A 149 3.47 -17.04 -1.76
CA GLN A 149 2.12 -17.56 -1.53
C GLN A 149 1.15 -16.44 -1.13
N THR A 150 1.58 -15.54 -0.25
CA THR A 150 0.78 -14.39 0.19
C THR A 150 0.53 -13.43 -0.98
N ALA A 151 1.55 -13.11 -1.78
CA ALA A 151 1.42 -12.26 -2.98
C ALA A 151 0.49 -12.83 -4.06
N LEU A 152 0.38 -14.16 -4.16
CA LEU A 152 -0.52 -14.83 -5.10
C LEU A 152 -1.96 -14.96 -4.58
N THR A 153 -2.20 -14.80 -3.28
CA THR A 153 -3.51 -15.04 -2.65
C THR A 153 -4.14 -13.78 -2.05
N CYS A 154 -3.37 -12.72 -1.82
CA CYS A 154 -3.82 -11.47 -1.24
C CYS A 154 -3.74 -10.32 -2.26
N ARG A 155 -4.67 -9.37 -2.17
CA ARG A 155 -4.71 -8.20 -3.06
C ARG A 155 -3.75 -7.09 -2.66
N VAL A 156 -3.49 -6.91 -1.38
CA VAL A 156 -2.54 -5.93 -0.88
C VAL A 156 -1.46 -6.69 -0.15
N VAL A 157 -0.22 -6.53 -0.58
CA VAL A 157 0.93 -7.12 0.11
C VAL A 157 1.99 -6.07 0.31
N ILE A 158 2.50 -6.00 1.53
CA ILE A 158 3.66 -5.20 1.87
C ILE A 158 4.85 -6.15 2.01
N ILE A 159 5.91 -5.87 1.26
CA ILE A 159 7.20 -6.58 1.32
C ILE A 159 8.20 -5.59 1.90
N THR A 160 8.45 -5.72 3.20
CA THR A 160 9.49 -4.96 3.89
C THR A 160 10.65 -5.85 4.29
N GLY A 161 11.84 -5.29 4.46
CA GLY A 161 13.01 -5.97 5.02
C GLY A 161 14.26 -5.13 4.77
N GLY A 162 15.37 -5.44 5.44
CA GLY A 162 16.60 -4.64 5.35
C GLY A 162 17.26 -4.64 3.96
N PRO A 163 18.34 -3.87 3.75
CA PRO A 163 19.16 -3.96 2.55
C PRO A 163 19.74 -5.38 2.41
N GLY A 164 19.78 -5.90 1.18
CA GLY A 164 20.40 -7.21 0.89
C GLY A 164 19.55 -8.45 1.17
N VAL A 165 18.36 -8.35 1.77
CA VAL A 165 17.51 -9.53 2.12
C VAL A 165 16.76 -10.16 0.94
N GLY A 166 17.10 -9.80 -0.31
CA GLY A 166 16.52 -10.40 -1.50
C GLY A 166 15.08 -9.95 -1.84
N LYS A 167 14.61 -8.80 -1.36
CA LYS A 167 13.29 -8.23 -1.71
C LYS A 167 13.05 -8.20 -3.23
N THR A 168 14.03 -7.69 -3.98
CA THR A 168 13.92 -7.60 -5.44
C THR A 168 13.93 -8.97 -6.12
N THR A 169 14.62 -9.97 -5.55
CA THR A 169 14.54 -11.36 -6.02
C THR A 169 13.13 -11.92 -5.87
N LEU A 170 12.51 -11.70 -4.71
CA LEU A 170 11.13 -12.12 -4.46
C LEU A 170 10.14 -11.41 -5.42
N VAL A 171 10.27 -10.10 -5.59
CA VAL A 171 9.45 -9.33 -6.55
C VAL A 171 9.60 -9.88 -7.96
N ASN A 172 10.83 -10.17 -8.39
CA ASN A 172 11.08 -10.76 -9.70
C ASN A 172 10.42 -12.15 -9.85
N SER A 173 10.43 -12.99 -8.81
CA SER A 173 9.75 -14.29 -8.83
C SER A 173 8.23 -14.14 -8.96
N ILE A 174 7.63 -13.22 -8.20
CA ILE A 174 6.18 -12.91 -8.29
C ILE A 174 5.82 -12.46 -9.71
N LEU A 175 6.57 -11.51 -10.25
CA LEU A 175 6.35 -10.99 -11.60
C LEU A 175 6.54 -12.07 -12.67
N THR A 176 7.54 -12.93 -12.52
CA THR A 176 7.84 -14.01 -13.47
C THR A 176 6.67 -15.00 -13.56
N ILE A 177 6.08 -15.39 -12.43
CA ILE A 177 4.93 -16.28 -12.36
C ILE A 177 3.68 -15.61 -12.94
N LEU A 178 3.35 -14.40 -12.52
CA LEU A 178 2.13 -13.71 -12.93
C LEU A 178 2.15 -13.35 -14.43
N ARG A 179 3.31 -12.97 -14.97
CA ARG A 179 3.46 -12.72 -16.41
C ARG A 179 3.26 -13.97 -17.26
N ALA A 180 3.74 -15.12 -16.78
CA ALA A 180 3.53 -16.39 -17.48
C ALA A 180 2.04 -16.79 -17.53
N LYS A 181 1.23 -16.23 -16.63
CA LYS A 181 -0.22 -16.37 -16.61
C LYS A 181 -0.96 -15.25 -17.36
N GLY A 182 -0.24 -14.34 -18.02
CA GLY A 182 -0.83 -13.25 -18.80
C GLY A 182 -1.30 -12.05 -17.97
N VAL A 183 -0.93 -11.97 -16.69
CA VAL A 183 -1.33 -10.85 -15.82
C VAL A 183 -0.59 -9.58 -16.24
N LYS A 184 -1.35 -8.49 -16.46
CA LYS A 184 -0.78 -7.17 -16.78
C LYS A 184 -0.22 -6.49 -15.53
N CYS A 185 1.10 -6.40 -15.44
CA CYS A 185 1.80 -5.80 -14.31
C CYS A 185 2.38 -4.42 -14.67
N LEU A 186 2.15 -3.41 -13.82
CA LEU A 186 2.80 -2.10 -13.89
C LEU A 186 3.73 -1.92 -12.69
N LEU A 187 4.91 -1.36 -12.96
CA LEU A 187 5.95 -1.15 -11.95
C LEU A 187 6.23 0.34 -11.82
N CYS A 188 6.34 0.82 -10.58
CA CYS A 188 6.73 2.18 -10.31
C CYS A 188 7.63 2.34 -9.10
N ALA A 189 8.30 3.48 -9.05
CA ALA A 189 9.07 3.93 -7.91
C ALA A 189 9.01 5.47 -7.80
N PRO A 190 9.27 6.08 -6.64
CA PRO A 190 9.24 7.53 -6.46
C PRO A 190 10.33 8.25 -7.26
N THR A 191 11.52 7.64 -7.40
CA THR A 191 12.67 8.25 -8.08
C THR A 191 13.03 7.56 -9.38
N GLY A 192 13.61 8.31 -10.32
CA GLY A 192 14.06 7.74 -11.61
C GLY A 192 15.16 6.69 -11.45
N ARG A 193 16.03 6.84 -10.44
CA ARG A 193 17.09 5.88 -10.14
C ARG A 193 16.51 4.54 -9.65
N ALA A 194 15.54 4.59 -8.74
CA ALA A 194 14.85 3.40 -8.24
C ALA A 194 14.07 2.71 -9.37
N ALA A 195 13.34 3.46 -10.19
CA ALA A 195 12.62 2.91 -11.35
C ALA A 195 13.57 2.24 -12.36
N LYS A 196 14.73 2.85 -12.66
CA LYS A 196 15.73 2.26 -13.55
C LYS A 196 16.26 0.93 -13.00
N ARG A 197 16.66 0.91 -11.72
CA ARG A 197 17.14 -0.31 -11.05
C ARG A 197 16.07 -1.41 -11.02
N LEU A 198 14.82 -1.05 -10.69
CA LEU A 198 13.70 -2.00 -10.70
C LEU A 198 13.51 -2.59 -12.09
N SER A 199 13.69 -1.78 -13.14
CA SER A 199 13.60 -2.25 -14.53
C SER A 199 14.72 -3.24 -14.88
N GLU A 200 15.96 -2.93 -14.50
CA GLU A 200 17.12 -3.79 -14.75
C GLU A 200 17.00 -5.16 -14.06
N VAL A 201 16.50 -5.19 -12.81
CA VAL A 201 16.40 -6.45 -12.05
C VAL A 201 15.21 -7.31 -12.49
N THR A 202 14.10 -6.69 -12.87
CA THR A 202 12.86 -7.41 -13.25
C THR A 202 12.75 -7.69 -14.75
N GLY A 203 13.59 -7.05 -15.57
CA GLY A 203 13.47 -7.11 -17.04
C GLY A 203 12.16 -6.52 -17.56
N MET A 204 11.54 -5.61 -16.81
CA MET A 204 10.28 -4.94 -17.15
C MET A 204 10.45 -3.43 -17.11
N GLU A 205 9.73 -2.68 -17.94
CA GLU A 205 9.75 -1.22 -17.81
C GLU A 205 9.08 -0.81 -16.50
N ALA A 206 9.84 -0.17 -15.60
CA ALA A 206 9.32 0.55 -14.46
C ALA A 206 9.43 2.06 -14.67
N LYS A 207 8.40 2.79 -14.24
CA LYS A 207 8.28 4.24 -14.41
C LYS A 207 8.40 4.94 -13.07
N THR A 208 8.71 6.24 -13.07
CA THR A 208 8.46 7.02 -11.86
C THR A 208 6.95 7.09 -11.60
N ILE A 209 6.53 7.26 -10.35
CA ILE A 209 5.09 7.41 -10.02
C ILE A 209 4.46 8.53 -10.87
N HIS A 210 5.15 9.67 -10.98
CA HIS A 210 4.71 10.80 -11.80
C HIS A 210 4.52 10.46 -13.29
N ARG A 211 5.42 9.65 -13.87
CA ARG A 211 5.30 9.18 -15.26
C ARG A 211 4.22 8.12 -15.42
N LEU A 212 4.06 7.24 -14.43
CA LEU A 212 3.00 6.23 -14.42
C LEU A 212 1.62 6.88 -14.40
N LEU A 213 1.47 7.94 -13.59
CA LEU A 213 0.22 8.68 -13.43
C LEU A 213 -0.02 9.75 -14.51
N GLU A 214 0.87 9.86 -15.50
CA GLU A 214 0.78 10.82 -16.61
C GLU A 214 0.59 12.26 -16.10
N VAL A 215 1.55 12.74 -15.29
CA VAL A 215 1.53 14.12 -14.79
C VAL A 215 1.51 15.14 -15.93
N GLN A 216 0.56 16.08 -15.88
CA GLN A 216 0.42 17.12 -16.89
C GLN A 216 1.41 18.27 -16.63
N PRO A 217 2.21 18.66 -17.64
CA PRO A 217 3.08 19.83 -17.54
C PRO A 217 2.25 21.09 -17.28
N GLY A 218 2.67 21.92 -16.33
CA GLY A 218 2.02 23.19 -16.00
C GLY A 218 1.02 23.12 -14.84
N THR A 219 0.10 22.14 -14.84
CA THR A 219 -0.90 22.01 -13.76
C THR A 219 -0.46 21.10 -12.62
N GLY A 220 0.49 20.19 -12.88
CA GLY A 220 0.90 19.16 -11.92
C GLY A 220 -0.18 18.11 -11.63
N ARG A 221 -1.30 18.12 -12.37
CA ARG A 221 -2.40 17.17 -12.19
C ARG A 221 -2.06 15.82 -12.83
N PHE A 222 -2.54 14.75 -12.22
CA PHE A 222 -2.42 13.40 -12.75
C PHE A 222 -3.59 13.06 -13.68
N ALA A 223 -3.29 12.63 -14.91
CA ALA A 223 -4.31 12.21 -15.86
C ALA A 223 -4.90 10.84 -15.50
N ARG A 224 -4.12 9.96 -14.85
CA ARG A 224 -4.60 8.70 -14.29
C ARG A 224 -5.22 8.92 -12.92
N ASN A 225 -6.46 8.46 -12.74
CA ASN A 225 -7.25 8.64 -11.52
C ASN A 225 -8.42 7.64 -11.51
N GLU A 226 -9.39 7.83 -10.62
CA GLU A 226 -10.53 6.92 -10.44
C GLU A 226 -11.43 6.81 -11.69
N SER A 227 -11.58 7.90 -12.45
CA SER A 227 -12.35 7.93 -13.71
C SER A 227 -11.56 7.43 -14.92
N ASN A 228 -10.23 7.47 -14.85
CA ASN A 228 -9.31 6.99 -15.88
C ASN A 228 -8.21 6.14 -15.21
N PRO A 229 -8.53 4.91 -14.79
CA PRO A 229 -7.61 4.09 -14.01
C PRO A 229 -6.45 3.56 -14.87
N LEU A 230 -5.46 2.96 -14.21
CA LEU A 230 -4.35 2.28 -14.87
C LEU A 230 -4.84 1.00 -15.58
N ASP A 231 -4.33 0.70 -16.79
CA ASP A 231 -4.61 -0.58 -17.47
C ASP A 231 -3.69 -1.68 -16.93
N CYS A 232 -4.03 -2.22 -15.77
CA CYS A 232 -3.26 -3.29 -15.13
C CYS A 232 -4.10 -4.13 -14.17
N GLU A 233 -3.57 -5.31 -13.85
CA GLU A 233 -4.09 -6.23 -12.84
C GLU A 233 -3.18 -6.30 -11.61
N LEU A 234 -1.93 -5.85 -11.72
CA LEU A 234 -1.01 -5.71 -10.60
C LEU A 234 -0.24 -4.38 -10.71
N VAL A 235 -0.18 -3.64 -9.61
CA VAL A 235 0.74 -2.51 -9.43
C VAL A 235 1.80 -2.88 -8.40
N VAL A 236 3.06 -2.80 -8.77
CA VAL A 236 4.21 -2.92 -7.85
C VAL A 236 4.83 -1.55 -7.66
N MET A 237 4.90 -1.10 -6.42
CA MET A 237 5.57 0.14 -6.02
C MET A 237 6.80 -0.20 -5.19
N ASP A 238 7.98 0.12 -5.72
CA ASP A 238 9.25 0.00 -5.00
C ASP A 238 9.64 1.32 -4.32
N GLU A 239 10.45 1.24 -3.26
CA GLU A 239 10.79 2.37 -2.37
C GLU A 239 9.56 3.11 -1.82
N ALA A 240 8.53 2.36 -1.43
CA ALA A 240 7.26 2.89 -0.91
C ALA A 240 7.43 3.68 0.41
N SER A 241 8.54 3.53 1.13
CA SER A 241 8.86 4.31 2.33
C SER A 241 9.05 5.80 2.03
N MET A 242 9.44 6.15 0.80
CA MET A 242 9.65 7.54 0.39
C MET A 242 8.37 8.23 -0.10
N VAL A 243 7.23 7.54 -0.13
CA VAL A 243 5.99 8.04 -0.72
C VAL A 243 5.11 8.68 0.35
N ASP A 244 4.82 9.97 0.18
CA ASP A 244 3.96 10.73 1.08
C ASP A 244 2.46 10.41 0.90
N VAL A 245 1.64 10.94 1.80
CA VAL A 245 0.18 10.75 1.82
C VAL A 245 -0.50 11.23 0.54
N VAL A 246 -0.07 12.36 -0.04
CA VAL A 246 -0.74 12.94 -1.22
C VAL A 246 -0.46 12.10 -2.46
N LEU A 247 0.79 11.67 -2.64
CA LEU A 247 1.22 10.85 -3.76
C LEU A 247 0.67 9.43 -3.65
N MET A 248 0.69 8.83 -2.46
CA MET A 248 0.08 7.50 -2.24
C MET A 248 -1.42 7.53 -2.53
N HIS A 249 -2.13 8.54 -2.04
CA HIS A 249 -3.56 8.70 -2.33
C HIS A 249 -3.80 8.82 -3.85
N SER A 250 -2.96 9.60 -4.55
CA SER A 250 -3.06 9.74 -6.01
C SER A 250 -2.84 8.42 -6.76
N VAL A 251 -1.87 7.61 -6.33
CA VAL A 251 -1.67 6.27 -6.90
C VAL A 251 -2.87 5.39 -6.64
N LEU A 252 -3.34 5.31 -5.40
CA LEU A 252 -4.47 4.47 -5.01
C LEU A 252 -5.77 4.83 -5.73
N LYS A 253 -6.00 6.10 -6.04
CA LYS A 253 -7.12 6.53 -6.90
C LYS A 253 -7.01 5.97 -8.31
N ALA A 254 -5.79 5.89 -8.86
CA ALA A 254 -5.55 5.36 -10.19
C ALA A 254 -5.53 3.82 -10.26
N VAL A 255 -5.39 3.12 -9.12
CA VAL A 255 -5.43 1.65 -9.06
C VAL A 255 -6.85 1.13 -9.34
N PRO A 256 -7.05 0.28 -10.38
CA PRO A 256 -8.32 -0.36 -10.65
C PRO A 256 -8.84 -1.15 -9.46
N PHE A 257 -10.16 -1.21 -9.26
CA PHE A 257 -10.77 -2.01 -8.20
C PHE A 257 -10.40 -3.50 -8.27
N ARG A 258 -10.18 -4.03 -9.48
CA ARG A 258 -9.79 -5.43 -9.69
C ARG A 258 -8.29 -5.70 -9.57
N ALA A 259 -7.46 -4.65 -9.55
CA ALA A 259 -6.02 -4.81 -9.50
C ALA A 259 -5.57 -5.16 -8.07
N SER A 260 -4.43 -5.83 -7.99
CA SER A 260 -3.68 -6.04 -6.75
C SER A 260 -2.57 -5.00 -6.63
N LEU A 261 -2.11 -4.76 -5.41
CA LEU A 261 -1.08 -3.79 -5.05
C LEU A 261 0.01 -4.48 -4.22
N ILE A 262 1.26 -4.35 -4.67
CA ILE A 262 2.43 -4.75 -3.90
C ILE A 262 3.23 -3.50 -3.57
N LEU A 263 3.40 -3.23 -2.28
CA LEU A 263 4.27 -2.17 -1.77
C LEU A 263 5.57 -2.79 -1.29
N VAL A 264 6.69 -2.33 -1.82
CA VAL A 264 8.03 -2.77 -1.46
C VAL A 264 8.77 -1.57 -0.88
N GLY A 265 9.36 -1.74 0.30
CA GLY A 265 10.06 -0.66 0.97
C GLY A 265 10.80 -1.13 2.19
N ASP A 266 11.42 -0.20 2.88
CA ASP A 266 12.12 -0.46 4.13
C ASP A 266 11.73 0.64 5.13
N VAL A 267 11.09 0.24 6.22
CA VAL A 267 10.66 1.18 7.28
C VAL A 267 11.81 1.72 8.10
N ASP A 268 12.97 1.05 8.06
CA ASP A 268 14.16 1.46 8.78
C ASP A 268 15.07 2.37 7.93
N GLN A 269 14.70 2.62 6.67
CA GLN A 269 15.33 3.60 5.79
C GLN A 269 14.67 4.98 5.89
N LEU A 270 15.12 5.92 5.05
CA LEU A 270 14.61 7.29 5.04
C LEU A 270 13.09 7.32 4.84
N PRO A 271 12.34 8.07 5.68
CA PRO A 271 10.91 8.29 5.49
C PRO A 271 10.66 9.20 4.27
N SER A 272 9.39 9.39 3.92
CA SER A 272 9.00 10.35 2.88
C SER A 272 9.46 11.75 3.24
N VAL A 273 9.88 12.51 2.21
CA VAL A 273 10.20 13.94 2.34
C VAL A 273 8.92 14.79 2.46
N GLY A 274 7.77 14.23 2.07
CA GLY A 274 6.46 14.84 2.25
C GLY A 274 5.70 14.30 3.46
N PRO A 275 4.48 14.81 3.70
CA PRO A 275 3.72 14.54 4.92
C PRO A 275 3.27 13.09 5.07
N GLY A 276 3.32 12.63 6.32
CA GLY A 276 2.84 11.33 6.76
C GLY A 276 3.86 10.21 6.59
N SER A 277 3.53 9.02 7.08
CA SER A 277 4.40 7.84 7.01
C SER A 277 3.61 6.62 6.59
N VAL A 278 3.04 6.66 5.38
CA VAL A 278 2.01 5.71 4.93
C VAL A 278 2.46 4.26 5.05
N LEU A 279 3.68 3.92 4.61
CA LEU A 279 4.17 2.55 4.69
C LEU A 279 4.26 2.06 6.15
N LYS A 280 4.74 2.90 7.05
CA LYS A 280 4.84 2.60 8.48
C LYS A 280 3.45 2.44 9.10
N ASP A 281 2.52 3.33 8.79
CA ASP A 281 1.17 3.28 9.33
C ASP A 281 0.39 2.06 8.83
N LEU A 282 0.58 1.67 7.56
CA LEU A 282 0.01 0.42 7.01
C LEU A 282 0.66 -0.83 7.63
N ILE A 283 1.92 -0.73 8.05
CA ILE A 283 2.58 -1.82 8.76
C ILE A 283 2.11 -1.89 10.21
N ASP A 284 1.93 -0.75 10.87
CA ASP A 284 1.50 -0.69 12.25
C ASP A 284 0.01 -1.01 12.39
N CYS A 285 -0.84 -0.72 11.39
CA CYS A 285 -2.25 -1.11 11.39
C CYS A 285 -2.44 -2.62 11.47
N GLY A 286 -1.54 -3.40 10.87
CA GLY A 286 -1.50 -4.86 11.00
C GLY A 286 -0.82 -5.36 12.27
N ARG A 287 -0.18 -4.46 13.05
CA ARG A 287 0.43 -4.75 14.36
C ARG A 287 -0.41 -4.25 15.54
N VAL A 288 -1.50 -3.49 15.32
CA VAL A 288 -2.26 -2.90 16.42
C VAL A 288 -2.74 -3.98 17.37
N HIS A 289 -2.38 -3.71 18.61
CA HIS A 289 -2.33 -4.55 19.79
C HIS A 289 -3.73 -4.77 20.36
N ARG A 290 -3.90 -5.93 20.99
CA ARG A 290 -5.01 -6.33 21.85
C ARG A 290 -5.33 -5.21 22.85
N ASP A 291 -6.54 -4.69 22.84
CA ASP A 291 -7.12 -4.13 24.06
C ASP A 291 -7.64 -5.29 24.92
N GLY A 292 -6.92 -5.55 26.00
CA GLY A 292 -7.45 -6.05 27.28
C GLY A 292 -8.36 -7.28 27.29
N SER A 293 -7.86 -8.47 26.93
CA SER A 293 -8.20 -9.71 27.66
C SER A 293 -7.18 -10.83 27.38
N PRO A 294 -6.83 -11.66 28.38
CA PRO A 294 -5.98 -12.82 28.16
C PRO A 294 -6.87 -14.00 27.75
N ASP A 295 -7.17 -14.13 26.46
CA ASP A 295 -7.69 -15.39 25.93
C ASP A 295 -6.74 -15.95 24.86
N SER A 296 -6.07 -17.04 25.23
CA SER A 296 -4.88 -17.61 24.59
C SER A 296 -5.21 -18.59 23.45
N SER A 297 -6.20 -18.28 22.60
CA SER A 297 -6.65 -19.24 21.59
C SER A 297 -7.09 -18.62 20.25
N ARG A 298 -6.29 -17.72 19.67
CA ARG A 298 -6.49 -17.27 18.26
C ARG A 298 -5.15 -17.09 17.51
N PRO A 299 -5.06 -17.52 16.24
CA PRO A 299 -3.81 -17.43 15.47
C PRO A 299 -3.48 -15.98 15.09
N ASP A 300 -2.20 -15.67 15.23
CA ASP A 300 -1.56 -14.36 15.07
C ASP A 300 -1.87 -13.70 13.70
N ALA A 301 -2.27 -12.43 13.71
CA ALA A 301 -2.68 -11.67 12.51
C ALA A 301 -1.50 -11.12 11.67
N GLY A 302 -0.28 -11.64 11.87
CA GLY A 302 0.89 -11.30 11.08
C GLY A 302 1.90 -12.44 11.12
N VAL A 303 2.21 -13.02 9.96
CA VAL A 303 3.30 -14.00 9.86
C VAL A 303 4.62 -13.21 9.91
N ARG A 304 5.30 -13.24 11.06
CA ARG A 304 6.69 -12.81 11.16
C ARG A 304 7.56 -13.89 10.54
N SER A 305 8.26 -13.59 9.45
CA SER A 305 9.34 -14.45 9.01
C SER A 305 10.62 -14.16 9.80
N ARG A 306 11.40 -15.20 10.12
CA ARG A 306 12.68 -15.09 10.85
C ARG A 306 13.76 -14.37 10.05
N ASP A 307 13.59 -14.22 8.73
CA ASP A 307 14.59 -13.65 7.81
C ASP A 307 14.40 -12.14 7.54
N GLY A 308 13.65 -11.43 8.40
CA GLY A 308 13.49 -9.98 8.32
C GLY A 308 12.48 -9.48 7.28
N ILE A 309 11.85 -10.37 6.51
CA ILE A 309 10.74 -9.99 5.61
C ILE A 309 9.41 -10.04 6.36
N ARG A 310 8.72 -8.89 6.47
CA ARG A 310 7.44 -8.79 7.18
C ARG A 310 6.29 -8.65 6.19
N PHE A 311 5.25 -9.47 6.37
CA PHE A 311 4.05 -9.46 5.56
C PHE A 311 2.88 -9.03 6.39
N LEU A 312 2.11 -8.09 5.87
CA LEU A 312 0.92 -7.63 6.52
C LEU A 312 -0.21 -7.56 5.50
N LEU A 313 -1.37 -8.03 5.98
CA LEU A 313 -2.68 -8.10 5.33
C LEU A 313 -3.01 -9.44 4.65
N ARG A 314 -3.29 -10.46 5.49
CA ARG A 314 -4.18 -11.57 5.09
C ARG A 314 -5.62 -11.18 5.46
N PRO A 315 -6.63 -11.47 4.61
CA PRO A 315 -8.01 -11.43 5.06
C PRO A 315 -8.18 -12.45 6.19
N THR A 316 -8.81 -12.04 7.30
CA THR A 316 -9.27 -12.96 8.33
C THR A 316 -10.25 -13.93 7.67
N ARG A 317 -9.84 -15.18 7.45
CA ARG A 317 -10.77 -16.23 7.05
C ARG A 317 -11.83 -16.32 8.14
N ARG A 318 -13.08 -15.93 7.84
CA ARG A 318 -14.23 -16.53 8.50
C ARG A 318 -14.22 -18.00 8.10
N THR A 319 -13.63 -18.84 8.94
CA THR A 319 -13.84 -20.28 8.88
C THR A 319 -15.33 -20.50 9.12
N GLY A 320 -16.07 -20.75 8.05
CA GLY A 320 -17.38 -21.36 8.16
C GLY A 320 -17.19 -22.79 8.65
N THR A 321 -17.76 -23.11 9.81
CA THR A 321 -18.14 -24.48 10.14
C THR A 321 -19.59 -24.66 9.75
N ASP A 322 -19.72 -25.28 8.57
CA ASP A 322 -20.53 -26.46 8.30
C ASP A 322 -22.05 -26.46 8.51
N ARG A 323 -22.68 -27.05 7.51
CA ARG A 323 -24.09 -27.43 7.44
C ARG A 323 -24.46 -28.32 8.62
N ARG A 324 -25.58 -28.03 9.28
CA ARG A 324 -26.51 -29.09 9.74
C ARG A 324 -27.94 -28.67 9.42
N HIS A 325 -28.49 -29.32 8.40
CA HIS A 325 -29.92 -29.46 8.22
C HIS A 325 -30.49 -30.37 9.32
N ALA A 326 -31.76 -30.11 9.64
CA ALA A 326 -32.75 -31.04 10.18
C ALA A 326 -32.54 -31.52 11.62
N GLY A 327 -33.24 -30.84 12.54
CA GLY A 327 -33.80 -31.50 13.73
C GLY A 327 -34.98 -32.37 13.29
N GLY A 328 -34.77 -33.68 13.33
CA GLY A 328 -35.79 -34.72 13.21
C GLY A 328 -35.57 -35.73 14.32
N LEU A 329 -36.65 -36.02 15.05
CA LEU A 329 -36.75 -36.83 16.26
C LEU A 329 -36.26 -38.29 16.12
N GLY A 330 -35.75 -38.85 17.22
CA GLY A 330 -36.00 -40.25 17.62
C GLY A 330 -34.95 -41.31 17.23
N PRO A 331 -34.89 -42.44 17.96
CA PRO A 331 -33.65 -42.90 18.59
C PRO A 331 -33.04 -44.22 18.05
N GLU A 332 -31.73 -44.35 18.30
CA GLU A 332 -30.87 -45.49 18.72
C GLU A 332 -31.24 -46.99 18.41
N PRO A 333 -30.22 -47.89 18.39
CA PRO A 333 -30.07 -48.96 17.41
C PRO A 333 -30.26 -50.38 17.99
N HIS A 334 -30.47 -51.38 17.12
CA HIS A 334 -30.18 -52.77 17.46
C HIS A 334 -29.82 -53.64 16.24
N SER A 335 -28.95 -54.62 16.53
CA SER A 335 -28.71 -55.92 15.88
C SER A 335 -27.80 -56.03 14.64
N THR A 336 -26.64 -56.66 14.89
CA THR A 336 -25.82 -57.54 14.02
C THR A 336 -26.65 -58.72 13.44
N PRO A 337 -26.19 -59.56 12.45
CA PRO A 337 -24.80 -59.94 12.12
C PRO A 337 -24.42 -60.15 10.61
N VAL A 338 -23.13 -60.48 10.40
CA VAL A 338 -22.37 -61.03 9.21
C VAL A 338 -23.09 -62.28 8.57
N PRO A 339 -22.77 -62.87 7.36
CA PRO A 339 -21.46 -63.01 6.67
C PRO A 339 -21.38 -63.25 5.11
N VAL A 340 -20.13 -63.50 4.63
CA VAL A 340 -19.64 -64.27 3.42
C VAL A 340 -19.66 -63.61 2.02
N GLY A 341 -18.49 -63.31 1.42
CA GLY A 341 -17.82 -64.07 0.33
C GLY A 341 -17.76 -63.17 -0.93
N SER A 342 -16.81 -63.16 -1.88
CA SER A 342 -15.73 -64.06 -2.29
C SER A 342 -14.83 -63.26 -3.26
N ASP A 343 -13.51 -63.45 -3.22
CA ASP A 343 -12.54 -63.18 -4.30
C ASP A 343 -12.74 -64.18 -5.49
N PRO A 344 -11.97 -64.19 -6.61
CA PRO A 344 -10.90 -63.29 -7.10
C PRO A 344 -11.00 -62.97 -8.63
N GLY A 345 -10.02 -62.24 -9.18
CA GLY A 345 -9.43 -62.64 -10.48
C GLY A 345 -9.02 -61.56 -11.49
N CYS A 346 -7.69 -61.42 -11.65
CA CYS A 346 -6.92 -61.25 -12.90
C CYS A 346 -7.21 -60.07 -13.85
N ALA A 347 -6.27 -59.53 -14.62
CA ALA A 347 -4.80 -59.58 -14.73
C ALA A 347 -4.44 -58.64 -15.92
N ASN A 348 -3.20 -58.13 -15.94
CA ASN A 348 -2.42 -57.76 -17.15
C ASN A 348 -2.94 -56.55 -17.97
N THR A 349 -2.15 -55.66 -18.59
CA THR A 349 -0.75 -55.67 -19.05
C THR A 349 -0.39 -54.23 -19.48
N LEU A 350 0.80 -53.75 -19.16
CA LEU A 350 1.58 -52.75 -19.92
C LEU A 350 2.32 -53.47 -21.08
N PRO A 351 3.15 -52.87 -21.99
CA PRO A 351 3.73 -51.51 -22.01
C PRO A 351 3.90 -50.85 -23.41
N ASP A 352 4.62 -49.71 -23.41
CA ASP A 352 5.52 -49.14 -24.45
C ASP A 352 4.95 -48.52 -25.75
N ASP A 353 5.32 -47.24 -26.03
CA ASP A 353 6.51 -47.01 -26.87
C ASP A 353 6.99 -45.54 -26.91
N PHE A 354 8.32 -45.42 -26.84
CA PHE A 354 9.12 -44.22 -27.10
C PHE A 354 9.37 -44.11 -28.62
N GLY A 355 9.34 -42.89 -29.17
CA GLY A 355 9.69 -42.64 -30.58
C GLY A 355 10.40 -41.32 -30.79
N THR A 356 11.72 -41.33 -30.64
CA THR A 356 12.67 -40.33 -31.13
C THR A 356 12.70 -40.31 -32.66
N ARG A 357 12.83 -39.13 -33.28
CA ARG A 357 13.55 -38.96 -34.56
C ARG A 357 13.98 -37.51 -34.81
N GLU A 358 15.27 -37.41 -35.13
CA GLU A 358 16.05 -36.24 -35.53
C GLU A 358 15.61 -35.69 -36.90
N ASN A 359 15.79 -34.38 -37.12
CA ASN A 359 16.66 -33.85 -38.21
C ASN A 359 16.60 -32.31 -38.30
N LEU A 360 17.76 -31.69 -38.13
CA LEU A 360 18.17 -30.37 -38.67
C LEU A 360 18.72 -30.57 -40.10
N PRO A 361 18.59 -29.59 -41.01
CA PRO A 361 19.56 -28.48 -41.15
C PRO A 361 18.82 -27.13 -41.35
N GLY A 362 19.36 -25.91 -41.21
CA GLY A 362 20.69 -25.36 -41.43
C GLY A 362 20.56 -24.16 -42.39
N PHE A 363 21.02 -22.98 -41.96
CA PHE A 363 21.29 -21.73 -42.71
C PHE A 363 20.14 -20.81 -43.19
N ALA A 364 20.12 -19.55 -42.69
CA ALA A 364 20.57 -18.37 -43.47
C ALA A 364 20.58 -17.08 -42.62
N ARG A 365 21.72 -16.40 -42.60
CA ARG A 365 21.93 -14.99 -42.21
C ARG A 365 21.77 -14.08 -43.43
N GLN A 366 21.26 -12.86 -43.22
CA GLN A 366 21.38 -11.57 -43.97
C GLN A 366 20.00 -10.87 -43.86
N LYS A 367 19.84 -9.61 -43.45
CA LYS A 367 20.66 -8.40 -43.44
C LYS A 367 20.48 -7.63 -42.14
#